data_AF-A0A4R8X9P8-F1
#
_entry.id   AF-A0A4R8X9P8-F1
#
_cell.length_a   1.000
_cell.length_b   1.000
_cell.length_c   1.000
_cell.angle_alpha   90.00
_cell.angle_beta   90.00
_cell.angle_gamma   90.00
#
_symmetry.space_group_name_H-M   'P 1'
#
loop_
_entity.id
_entity.type
_entity.pdbx_description
1 polymer ?
#
loop_
_entity_poly.entity_id
_entity_poly.type
_entity_poly.pdbx_seq_one_letter_code
_entity_poly.pdbx_strand_id
1 'polypeptide(L)'
;MAQQEDLDQVWSALGANDPYTVMHVLETAFEDNDAMAVPLSVDGAEASVLVLVPPSTAMPSKLPSVTPGGKPTLKQATKQATATLHKEAVAGFTLVTVKEAFAQVPALQSVRVVAVTRSAPDAYGTISAQVLLAATFERSRLVGVRWRETGAIQIVNEASSELAIRQSGSAQALTPLDLSTEPELDALIKSVDLTEQD
;
A
#
# COMPACT_ATOMS: atom_id res chain seq x y z
N MET A 1 -5.02 -30.35 -24.39
CA MET A 1 -5.35 -31.26 -23.28
C MET A 1 -4.37 -31.06 -22.14
N ALA A 2 -3.06 -31.30 -22.32
CA ALA A 2 -2.03 -30.99 -21.30
C ALA A 2 -2.09 -29.55 -20.73
N GLN A 3 -2.19 -28.52 -21.59
CA GLN A 3 -2.31 -27.13 -21.14
C GLN A 3 -3.58 -26.84 -20.30
N GLN A 4 -4.68 -27.56 -20.55
CA GLN A 4 -5.90 -27.40 -19.76
C GLN A 4 -5.73 -28.05 -18.38
N GLU A 5 -5.10 -29.22 -18.33
CA GLU A 5 -4.82 -29.94 -17.08
C GLU A 5 -3.89 -29.13 -16.16
N ASP A 6 -2.87 -28.48 -16.73
CA ASP A 6 -1.98 -27.58 -15.99
C ASP A 6 -2.73 -26.37 -15.40
N LEU A 7 -3.61 -25.75 -16.20
CA LEU A 7 -4.44 -24.63 -15.74
C LEU A 7 -5.43 -25.06 -14.65
N ASP A 8 -6.04 -26.23 -14.77
CA ASP A 8 -6.95 -26.78 -13.77
C ASP A 8 -6.22 -27.06 -12.45
N GLN A 9 -4.96 -27.53 -12.53
CA GLN A 9 -4.12 -27.75 -11.35
C GLN A 9 -3.78 -26.43 -10.65
N VAL A 10 -3.35 -25.41 -11.39
CA VAL A 10 -3.07 -24.07 -10.83
C VAL A 10 -4.35 -23.47 -10.23
N TRP A 11 -5.48 -23.59 -10.92
CA TRP A 11 -6.76 -23.09 -10.42
C TRP A 11 -7.18 -23.78 -9.12
N SER A 12 -7.02 -25.11 -9.04
CA SER A 12 -7.30 -25.86 -7.81
C SER A 12 -6.38 -25.43 -6.67
N ALA A 13 -5.09 -25.20 -6.94
CA ALA A 13 -4.12 -24.76 -5.93
C ALA A 13 -4.44 -23.34 -5.43
N LEU A 14 -4.82 -22.41 -6.32
CA LEU A 14 -5.30 -21.08 -5.96
C LEU A 14 -6.58 -21.15 -5.12
N GLY A 15 -7.53 -22.01 -5.50
CA GLY A 15 -8.77 -22.23 -4.74
C GLY A 15 -8.53 -22.77 -3.33
N ALA A 16 -7.45 -23.53 -3.14
CA ALA A 16 -7.01 -24.05 -1.85
C ALA A 16 -6.10 -23.09 -1.07
N ASN A 17 -5.81 -21.89 -1.62
CA ASN A 17 -4.80 -20.96 -1.12
C ASN A 17 -3.43 -21.62 -0.87
N ASP A 18 -2.97 -22.47 -1.79
CA ASP A 18 -1.62 -23.03 -1.73
C ASP A 18 -0.58 -21.88 -1.67
N PRO A 19 0.25 -21.80 -0.62
CA PRO A 19 1.12 -20.64 -0.41
C PRO A 19 2.05 -20.35 -1.58
N TYR A 20 2.66 -21.38 -2.18
CA TYR A 20 3.58 -21.20 -3.30
C TYR A 20 2.87 -20.66 -4.54
N THR A 21 1.71 -21.24 -4.88
CA THR A 21 0.93 -20.82 -6.03
C THR A 21 0.39 -19.41 -5.85
N VAL A 22 -0.14 -19.08 -4.68
CA VAL A 22 -0.67 -17.74 -4.36
C VAL A 22 0.45 -16.70 -4.40
N MET A 23 1.59 -16.95 -3.75
CA MET A 23 2.72 -16.02 -3.76
C MET A 23 3.19 -15.73 -5.19
N HIS A 24 3.35 -16.77 -6.02
CA HIS A 24 3.79 -16.61 -7.40
C HIS A 24 2.80 -15.80 -8.26
N VAL A 25 1.49 -16.05 -8.09
CA VAL A 25 0.45 -15.31 -8.82
C VAL A 25 0.40 -13.85 -8.38
N LEU A 26 0.53 -13.57 -7.08
CA LEU A 26 0.57 -12.19 -6.57
C LEU A 26 1.82 -11.45 -7.04
N GLU A 27 2.99 -12.09 -7.02
CA GLU A 27 4.24 -11.54 -7.54
C GLU A 27 4.10 -11.15 -9.01
N THR A 28 3.63 -12.09 -9.84
CA THR A 28 3.41 -11.84 -11.28
C THR A 28 2.41 -10.70 -11.52
N ALA A 29 1.33 -10.64 -10.73
CA ALA A 29 0.33 -9.61 -10.88
C ALA A 29 0.85 -8.21 -10.53
N PHE A 30 1.58 -8.09 -9.41
CA PHE A 30 2.16 -6.82 -9.00
C PHE A 30 3.22 -6.34 -9.98
N GLU A 31 4.04 -7.23 -10.53
CA GLU A 31 5.00 -6.89 -11.59
C GLU A 31 4.32 -6.37 -12.86
N ASP A 32 3.23 -7.01 -13.32
CA ASP A 32 2.52 -6.61 -14.56
C ASP A 32 1.88 -5.21 -14.46
N ASN A 33 1.50 -4.81 -13.25
CA ASN A 33 0.87 -3.51 -13.01
C ASN A 33 1.84 -2.39 -12.62
N ASP A 34 3.16 -2.62 -12.74
CA ASP A 34 4.22 -1.74 -12.21
C ASP A 34 3.96 -1.37 -10.73
N ALA A 35 3.29 -2.26 -10.00
CA ALA A 35 2.99 -2.04 -8.59
C ALA A 35 4.27 -2.23 -7.81
N MET A 36 4.63 -1.24 -6.98
CA MET A 36 5.78 -1.36 -6.09
C MET A 36 5.40 -2.20 -4.86
N ALA A 37 4.88 -3.41 -5.06
CA ALA A 37 4.40 -4.29 -4.02
C ALA A 37 4.99 -5.69 -4.13
N VAL A 38 5.22 -6.34 -2.99
CA VAL A 38 5.84 -7.67 -2.92
C VAL A 38 5.04 -8.53 -1.93
N PRO A 39 4.59 -9.74 -2.32
CA PRO A 39 4.02 -10.68 -1.37
C PRO A 39 5.11 -11.22 -0.44
N LEU A 40 4.83 -11.25 0.85
CA LEU A 40 5.78 -11.69 1.89
C LEU A 40 5.48 -13.12 2.36
N SER A 41 4.21 -13.43 2.55
CA SER A 41 3.75 -14.73 3.03
C SER A 41 2.27 -14.94 2.72
N VAL A 42 1.86 -16.21 2.78
CA VAL A 42 0.46 -16.64 2.73
C VAL A 42 0.25 -17.62 3.87
N ASP A 43 -0.71 -17.34 4.75
CA ASP A 43 -1.11 -18.22 5.84
C ASP A 43 -2.62 -18.45 5.77
N GLY A 44 -3.01 -19.68 5.47
CA GLY A 44 -4.41 -20.03 5.22
C GLY A 44 -5.02 -19.18 4.09
N ALA A 45 -5.96 -18.31 4.44
CA ALA A 45 -6.63 -17.41 3.48
C ALA A 45 -6.21 -15.94 3.63
N GLU A 46 -5.10 -15.68 4.32
CA GLU A 46 -4.51 -14.37 4.49
C GLU A 46 -3.19 -14.25 3.70
N ALA A 47 -3.03 -13.17 2.94
CA ALA A 47 -1.76 -12.80 2.35
C ALA A 47 -1.15 -11.61 3.09
N SER A 48 0.15 -11.65 3.38
CA SER A 48 0.92 -10.50 3.85
C SER A 48 1.67 -9.87 2.67
N VAL A 49 1.54 -8.55 2.51
CA VAL A 49 2.09 -7.80 1.38
C VAL A 49 2.80 -6.54 1.88
N LEU A 50 3.97 -6.25 1.32
CA LEU A 50 4.64 -4.98 1.48
C LEU A 50 4.37 -4.11 0.25
N VAL A 51 4.08 -2.82 0.46
CA VAL A 51 3.90 -1.85 -0.64
C VAL A 51 4.78 -0.63 -0.40
N LEU A 52 5.64 -0.30 -1.37
CA LEU A 52 6.40 0.94 -1.40
C LEU A 52 5.47 2.07 -1.85
N VAL A 53 5.39 3.11 -1.01
CA VAL A 53 4.53 4.28 -1.21
C VAL A 53 5.37 5.54 -1.38
N PRO A 54 4.85 6.56 -2.08
CA PRO A 54 5.60 7.78 -2.32
C PRO A 54 5.93 8.51 -0.99
N PRO A 55 7.13 9.10 -0.88
CA PRO A 55 7.44 10.00 0.22
C PRO A 55 6.61 11.28 0.12
N SER A 56 6.46 12.00 1.23
CA SER A 56 5.69 13.26 1.25
C SER A 56 6.26 14.33 0.30
N THR A 57 7.56 14.26 -0.02
CA THR A 57 8.24 15.15 -0.97
C THR A 57 7.86 14.89 -2.43
N ALA A 58 7.29 13.73 -2.75
CA ALA A 58 6.76 13.43 -4.08
C ALA A 58 5.41 14.14 -4.35
N MET A 59 4.80 14.76 -3.33
CA MET A 59 3.56 15.51 -3.49
C MET A 59 3.80 16.84 -4.21
N PRO A 60 2.86 17.28 -5.06
CA PRO A 60 3.03 18.51 -5.82
C PRO A 60 3.18 19.74 -4.90
N SER A 61 4.20 20.55 -5.18
CA SER A 61 4.49 21.78 -4.43
C SER A 61 3.55 22.95 -4.80
N LYS A 62 2.88 22.86 -5.94
CA LYS A 62 1.88 23.83 -6.42
C LYS A 62 0.60 23.12 -6.82
N LEU A 63 -0.53 23.69 -6.47
CA LEU A 63 -1.85 23.14 -6.77
C LEU A 63 -2.63 24.08 -7.70
N PRO A 64 -3.49 23.52 -8.57
CA PRO A 64 -4.47 24.29 -9.32
C PRO A 64 -5.31 25.18 -8.41
N SER A 65 -5.51 26.42 -8.83
CA SER A 65 -6.30 27.42 -8.14
C SER A 65 -6.92 28.39 -9.15
N VAL A 66 -7.72 29.33 -8.67
CA VAL A 66 -8.32 30.39 -9.47
C VAL A 66 -8.01 31.74 -8.83
N THR A 67 -7.66 32.71 -9.65
CA THR A 67 -7.55 34.11 -9.21
C THR A 67 -8.94 34.67 -8.86
N PRO A 68 -9.04 35.78 -8.10
CA PRO A 68 -10.33 36.43 -7.85
C PRO A 68 -11.12 36.80 -9.13
N GLY A 69 -10.41 37.02 -10.24
CA GLY A 69 -11.00 37.29 -11.56
C GLY A 69 -11.31 36.03 -12.39
N GLY A 70 -11.30 34.83 -11.79
CA GLY A 70 -11.70 33.57 -12.44
C GLY A 70 -10.65 32.94 -13.38
N LYS A 71 -9.45 33.52 -13.50
CA LYS A 71 -8.38 32.92 -14.33
C LYS A 71 -7.71 31.74 -13.60
N PRO A 72 -7.50 30.58 -14.26
CA PRO A 72 -6.72 29.48 -13.72
C PRO A 72 -5.30 29.92 -13.32
N THR A 73 -4.82 29.41 -12.20
CA THR A 73 -3.47 29.70 -11.68
C THR A 73 -2.92 28.51 -10.89
N LEU A 74 -1.65 28.59 -10.49
CA LEU A 74 -1.00 27.64 -9.60
C LEU A 74 -0.60 28.36 -8.31
N LYS A 75 -1.06 27.86 -7.16
CA LYS A 75 -0.70 28.40 -5.84
C LYS A 75 0.18 27.42 -5.10
N GLN A 76 1.11 27.95 -4.30
CA GLN A 76 1.93 27.14 -3.41
C GLN A 76 1.03 26.28 -2.49
N ALA A 77 1.29 24.98 -2.45
CA ALA A 77 0.59 24.06 -1.56
C ALA A 77 0.89 24.42 -0.10
N THR A 78 -0.15 24.42 0.74
CA THR A 78 0.03 24.55 2.19
C THR A 78 0.49 23.21 2.77
N LYS A 79 1.12 23.23 3.95
CA LYS A 79 1.51 21.99 4.67
C LYS A 79 0.33 21.03 4.85
N GLN A 80 -0.85 21.56 5.14
CA GLN A 80 -2.08 20.77 5.30
C GLN A 80 -2.54 20.14 3.98
N ALA A 81 -2.48 20.87 2.88
CA ALA A 81 -2.84 20.34 1.56
C ALA A 81 -1.86 19.23 1.14
N THR A 82 -0.56 19.44 1.31
CA THR A 82 0.47 18.43 1.05
C THR A 82 0.27 17.18 1.91
N ALA A 83 0.02 17.34 3.22
CA ALA A 83 -0.24 16.21 4.11
C ALA A 83 -1.52 15.44 3.74
N THR A 84 -2.56 16.13 3.27
CA THR A 84 -3.81 15.50 2.83
C THR A 84 -3.58 14.69 1.55
N LEU A 85 -2.91 15.26 0.55
CA LEU A 85 -2.56 14.55 -0.67
C LEU A 85 -1.66 13.34 -0.40
N HIS A 86 -0.70 13.48 0.51
CA HIS A 86 0.18 12.38 0.88
C HIS A 86 -0.60 11.23 1.54
N LYS A 87 -1.53 11.54 2.44
CA LYS A 87 -2.42 10.53 3.06
C LYS A 87 -3.25 9.79 2.02
N GLU A 88 -3.84 10.51 1.08
CA GLU A 88 -4.63 9.92 0.00
C GLU A 88 -3.77 9.06 -0.93
N ALA A 89 -2.54 9.50 -1.24
CA ALA A 89 -1.62 8.72 -2.06
C ALA A 89 -1.22 7.40 -1.36
N VAL A 90 -0.78 7.47 -0.10
CA VAL A 90 -0.40 6.27 0.67
C VAL A 90 -1.58 5.30 0.77
N ALA A 91 -2.75 5.79 1.19
CA ALA A 91 -3.95 4.97 1.29
C ALA A 91 -4.41 4.41 -0.07
N GLY A 92 -4.27 5.18 -1.14
CA GLY A 92 -4.59 4.77 -2.50
C GLY A 92 -3.73 3.60 -2.97
N PHE A 93 -2.41 3.71 -2.82
CA PHE A 93 -1.47 2.61 -3.13
C PHE A 93 -1.83 1.35 -2.33
N THR A 94 -2.05 1.49 -1.02
CA THR A 94 -2.48 0.39 -0.15
C THR A 94 -3.75 -0.29 -0.65
N LEU A 95 -4.80 0.47 -0.95
CA LEU A 95 -6.10 -0.08 -1.37
C LEU A 95 -6.06 -0.70 -2.77
N VAL A 96 -5.27 -0.13 -3.70
CA VAL A 96 -5.08 -0.72 -5.03
C VAL A 96 -4.42 -2.10 -4.90
N THR A 97 -3.31 -2.20 -4.16
CA THR A 97 -2.62 -3.47 -3.90
C THR A 97 -3.53 -4.51 -3.26
N VAL A 98 -4.33 -4.13 -2.26
CA VAL A 98 -5.29 -5.03 -1.60
C VAL A 98 -6.35 -5.52 -2.57
N LYS A 99 -6.94 -4.62 -3.37
CA LYS A 99 -7.96 -4.99 -4.36
C LYS A 99 -7.39 -5.90 -5.43
N GLU A 100 -6.16 -5.67 -5.85
CA GLU A 100 -5.47 -6.47 -6.84
C GLU A 100 -5.20 -7.88 -6.32
N ALA A 101 -4.67 -8.01 -5.10
CA ALA A 101 -4.50 -9.31 -4.47
C ALA A 101 -5.82 -10.12 -4.41
N PHE A 102 -6.91 -9.45 -4.03
CA PHE A 102 -8.23 -10.07 -4.02
C PHE A 102 -8.79 -10.40 -5.42
N ALA A 103 -8.41 -9.66 -6.44
CA ALA A 103 -8.83 -9.92 -7.82
C ALA A 103 -8.10 -11.14 -8.39
N GLN A 104 -6.80 -11.28 -8.09
CA GLN A 104 -5.95 -12.35 -8.61
C GLN A 104 -6.15 -13.68 -7.89
N VAL A 105 -6.46 -13.62 -6.59
CA VAL A 105 -6.64 -14.82 -5.76
C VAL A 105 -8.01 -14.76 -5.08
N PRO A 106 -9.07 -15.26 -5.76
CA PRO A 106 -10.45 -15.15 -5.26
C PRO A 106 -10.69 -15.82 -3.90
N ALA A 107 -9.90 -16.83 -3.55
CA ALA A 107 -10.04 -17.58 -2.30
C ALA A 107 -9.45 -16.85 -1.07
N LEU A 108 -8.62 -15.81 -1.26
CA LEU A 108 -8.14 -14.98 -0.16
C LEU A 108 -9.31 -14.25 0.52
N GLN A 109 -9.33 -14.31 1.85
CA GLN A 109 -10.32 -13.65 2.69
C GLN A 109 -9.78 -12.39 3.35
N SER A 110 -8.46 -12.32 3.59
CA SER A 110 -7.82 -11.12 4.12
C SER A 110 -6.48 -10.83 3.45
N VAL A 111 -6.09 -9.56 3.49
CA VAL A 111 -4.76 -9.08 3.10
C VAL A 111 -4.24 -8.18 4.21
N ARG A 112 -3.09 -8.55 4.78
CA ARG A 112 -2.32 -7.72 5.70
C ARG A 112 -1.28 -6.95 4.89
N VAL A 113 -1.29 -5.64 5.00
CA VAL A 113 -0.46 -4.76 4.18
C VAL A 113 0.38 -3.83 5.04
N VAL A 114 1.66 -3.73 4.69
CA VAL A 114 2.60 -2.79 5.29
C VAL A 114 3.05 -1.80 4.22
N ALA A 115 2.64 -0.55 4.36
CA ALA A 115 3.04 0.53 3.47
C ALA A 115 4.34 1.17 3.97
N VAL A 116 5.39 1.10 3.14
CA VAL A 116 6.73 1.59 3.45
C VAL A 116 7.11 2.74 2.54
N THR A 117 7.81 3.74 3.05
CA THR A 117 8.45 4.79 2.23
C THR A 117 9.96 4.72 2.40
N ARG A 118 10.69 5.28 1.44
CA ARG A 118 12.11 5.57 1.61
C ARG A 118 12.29 6.74 2.58
N SER A 119 13.26 6.64 3.49
CA SER A 119 13.70 7.77 4.32
C SER A 119 14.41 8.82 3.45
N ALA A 120 14.53 10.04 3.98
CA ALA A 120 15.58 10.92 3.48
C ALA A 120 16.95 10.26 3.73
N PRO A 121 17.96 10.47 2.85
CA PRO A 121 19.32 10.03 3.11
C PRO A 121 19.81 10.60 4.43
N ASP A 122 20.43 9.77 5.26
CA ASP A 122 21.10 10.25 6.47
C ASP A 122 22.42 10.98 6.16
N ALA A 123 23.15 11.38 7.19
CA ALA A 123 24.44 12.09 7.02
C ALA A 123 25.50 11.27 6.26
N TYR A 124 25.29 9.95 6.11
CA TYR A 124 26.15 9.03 5.40
C TYR A 124 25.59 8.65 4.02
N GLY A 125 24.46 9.23 3.61
CA GLY A 125 23.78 8.90 2.35
C GLY A 125 22.96 7.60 2.41
N THR A 126 22.79 7.01 3.60
CA THR A 126 22.04 5.75 3.76
C THR A 126 20.55 6.04 3.70
N ILE A 127 19.83 5.29 2.87
CA ILE A 127 18.38 5.29 2.78
C ILE A 127 17.87 4.05 3.50
N SER A 128 16.84 4.21 4.32
CA SER A 128 16.17 3.10 5.02
C SER A 128 14.67 3.08 4.72
N ALA A 129 14.06 1.91 4.88
CA ALA A 129 12.62 1.76 4.78
C ALA A 129 11.94 2.26 6.08
N GLN A 130 10.84 2.98 5.93
CA GLN A 130 10.04 3.50 7.04
C GLN A 130 8.58 3.10 6.86
N VAL A 131 8.00 2.43 7.85
CA VAL A 131 6.58 2.02 7.81
C VAL A 131 5.70 3.23 8.11
N LEU A 132 4.83 3.62 7.18
CA LEU A 132 3.86 4.70 7.39
C LEU A 132 2.48 4.20 7.83
N LEU A 133 2.13 2.98 7.41
CA LEU A 133 0.83 2.38 7.65
C LEU A 133 0.97 0.86 7.67
N ALA A 134 0.35 0.22 8.65
CA ALA A 134 0.10 -1.23 8.63
C ALA A 134 -1.39 -1.46 8.84
N ALA A 135 -2.00 -2.30 8.01
CA ALA A 135 -3.43 -2.56 8.11
C ALA A 135 -3.79 -3.97 7.65
N THR A 136 -4.90 -4.48 8.15
CA THR A 136 -5.51 -5.72 7.66
C THR A 136 -6.86 -5.40 7.04
N PHE A 137 -7.10 -5.93 5.85
CA PHE A 137 -8.37 -5.78 5.13
C PHE A 137 -9.01 -7.14 4.93
N GLU A 138 -10.24 -7.30 5.39
CA GLU A 138 -11.07 -8.44 5.05
C GLU A 138 -11.84 -8.15 3.75
N ARG A 139 -11.91 -9.12 2.84
CA ARG A 139 -12.64 -9.00 1.57
C ARG A 139 -14.09 -8.58 1.80
N SER A 140 -14.73 -9.15 2.83
CA SER A 140 -16.11 -8.88 3.21
C SER A 140 -16.36 -7.41 3.58
N ARG A 141 -15.38 -6.74 4.21
CA ARG A 141 -15.49 -5.33 4.62
C ARG A 141 -15.37 -4.35 3.47
N LEU A 142 -14.80 -4.77 2.35
CA LEU A 142 -14.70 -3.96 1.13
C LEU A 142 -15.98 -4.03 0.28
N VAL A 143 -16.90 -4.93 0.59
CA VAL A 143 -18.19 -5.04 -0.10
C VAL A 143 -19.04 -3.81 0.20
N GLY A 144 -19.49 -3.13 -0.86
CA GLY A 144 -20.37 -1.95 -0.74
C GLY A 144 -19.65 -0.61 -0.50
N VAL A 145 -18.31 -0.60 -0.42
CA VAL A 145 -17.53 0.65 -0.36
C VAL A 145 -17.86 1.53 -1.58
N ARG A 146 -18.14 2.81 -1.32
CA ARG A 146 -18.43 3.81 -2.36
C ARG A 146 -17.14 4.42 -2.93
N TRP A 147 -16.39 3.62 -3.67
CA TRP A 147 -15.05 3.95 -4.19
C TRP A 147 -14.93 5.26 -4.97
N ARG A 148 -16.01 5.75 -5.59
CA ARG A 148 -16.01 7.01 -6.36
C ARG A 148 -16.32 8.24 -5.52
N GLU A 149 -16.85 8.05 -4.32
CA GLU A 149 -17.39 9.12 -3.47
C GLU A 149 -16.58 9.29 -2.18
N THR A 150 -15.91 8.22 -1.75
CA THR A 150 -15.15 8.18 -0.50
C THR A 150 -13.64 8.26 -0.78
N GLY A 151 -12.94 9.14 -0.05
CA GLY A 151 -11.48 9.25 -0.12
C GLY A 151 -10.79 7.97 0.36
N ALA A 152 -9.60 7.67 -0.20
CA ALA A 152 -8.87 6.46 0.10
C ALA A 152 -8.51 6.36 1.58
N ILE A 153 -8.06 7.47 2.20
CA ILE A 153 -7.72 7.46 3.63
C ILE A 153 -8.95 7.17 4.50
N GLN A 154 -10.13 7.65 4.11
CA GLN A 154 -11.36 7.35 4.84
C GLN A 154 -11.70 5.86 4.73
N ILE A 155 -11.59 5.28 3.53
CA ILE A 155 -11.82 3.84 3.32
C ILE A 155 -10.86 3.01 4.17
N VAL A 156 -9.58 3.38 4.23
CA VAL A 156 -8.61 2.67 5.08
C VAL A 156 -9.02 2.72 6.56
N ASN A 157 -9.44 3.88 7.06
CA ASN A 157 -9.87 4.01 8.46
C ASN A 157 -11.14 3.22 8.78
N GLU A 158 -12.10 3.16 7.86
CA GLU A 158 -13.42 2.58 8.12
C GLU A 158 -13.52 1.08 7.77
N ALA A 159 -12.76 0.62 6.77
CA ALA A 159 -12.90 -0.74 6.23
C ALA A 159 -11.79 -1.72 6.66
N SER A 160 -10.69 -1.23 7.25
CA SER A 160 -9.69 -2.12 7.84
C SER A 160 -10.23 -2.80 9.12
N SER A 161 -9.82 -4.04 9.36
CA SER A 161 -10.08 -4.74 10.63
C SER A 161 -9.04 -4.39 11.69
N GLU A 162 -7.81 -4.13 11.26
CA GLU A 162 -6.71 -3.64 12.08
C GLU A 162 -6.03 -2.47 11.36
N LEU A 163 -5.64 -1.43 12.11
CA LEU A 163 -4.96 -0.26 11.55
C LEU A 163 -3.97 0.31 12.56
N ALA A 164 -2.70 0.34 12.17
CA ALA A 164 -1.65 1.11 12.81
C ALA A 164 -1.23 2.26 11.88
N ILE A 165 -1.47 3.49 12.33
CA ILE A 165 -1.10 4.72 11.64
C ILE A 165 -0.66 5.75 12.67
N ARG A 166 0.40 6.50 12.36
CA ARG A 166 0.86 7.60 13.21
C ARG A 166 0.74 8.92 12.46
N GLN A 167 0.09 9.88 13.10
CA GLN A 167 -0.10 11.22 12.56
C GLN A 167 0.41 12.26 13.58
N SER A 168 1.04 13.33 13.09
CA SER A 168 1.59 14.37 13.98
C SER A 168 1.39 15.78 13.44
N GLY A 169 1.49 16.76 14.36
CA GLY A 169 1.33 18.18 14.10
C GLY A 169 -0.10 18.61 13.76
N SER A 170 -0.30 19.91 13.55
CA SER A 170 -1.63 20.47 13.23
C SER A 170 -2.17 20.03 11.86
N ALA A 171 -1.30 19.61 10.95
CA ALA A 171 -1.67 19.07 9.65
C ALA A 171 -2.02 17.57 9.66
N GLN A 172 -1.80 16.88 10.81
CA GLN A 172 -1.94 15.43 10.92
C GLN A 172 -1.21 14.70 9.78
N ALA A 173 0.06 15.06 9.58
CA ALA A 173 0.90 14.43 8.56
C ALA A 173 1.30 13.03 9.01
N LEU A 174 1.38 12.09 8.07
CA LEU A 174 1.87 10.74 8.34
C LEU A 174 3.31 10.81 8.82
N THR A 175 3.60 10.03 9.85
CA THR A 175 4.94 9.84 10.37
C THR A 175 5.22 8.35 10.52
N PRO A 176 6.49 7.93 10.45
CA PRO A 176 6.83 6.52 10.63
C PRO A 176 6.26 5.94 11.94
N LEU A 177 5.81 4.69 11.87
CA LEU A 177 5.44 3.91 13.03
C LEU A 177 6.67 3.66 13.91
N ASP A 178 6.44 3.57 15.21
CA ASP A 178 7.46 3.10 16.14
C ASP A 178 7.38 1.57 16.20
N LEU A 179 8.43 0.90 15.72
CA LEU A 179 8.50 -0.56 15.65
C LEU A 179 9.26 -1.16 16.83
N SER A 180 9.58 -0.37 17.87
CA SER A 180 10.34 -0.86 19.03
C SER A 180 9.66 -2.01 19.78
N THR A 181 8.34 -2.15 19.66
CA THR A 181 7.55 -3.26 20.22
C THR A 181 7.29 -4.40 19.23
N GLU A 182 7.72 -4.26 17.98
CA GLU A 182 7.44 -5.18 16.86
C GLU A 182 8.76 -5.67 16.21
N PRO A 183 9.56 -6.48 16.91
CA PRO A 183 10.93 -6.81 16.49
C PRO A 183 10.99 -7.61 15.17
N GLU A 184 9.99 -8.44 14.90
CA GLU A 184 9.91 -9.23 13.66
C GLU A 184 9.64 -8.32 12.45
N LEU A 185 8.73 -7.36 12.60
CA LEU A 185 8.44 -6.37 11.57
C LEU A 185 9.64 -5.45 11.35
N ASP A 186 10.31 -5.01 12.42
CA ASP A 186 11.54 -4.21 12.32
C ASP A 186 12.66 -4.96 11.58
N ALA A 187 12.86 -6.25 11.87
CA ALA A 187 13.84 -7.08 11.18
C ALA A 187 13.51 -7.25 9.69
N LEU A 188 12.25 -7.50 9.36
CA LEU A 188 11.77 -7.58 7.99
C LEU A 188 12.05 -6.27 7.24
N ILE A 189 11.66 -5.12 7.82
CA ILE A 189 11.81 -3.81 7.18
C ILE A 189 13.28 -3.45 6.95
N LYS A 190 14.17 -3.85 7.86
CA LYS A 190 15.63 -3.70 7.69
C LYS A 190 16.23 -4.57 6.61
N SER A 191 15.56 -5.67 6.23
CA SER A 191 16.00 -6.55 5.14
C SER A 191 15.55 -6.06 3.76
N VAL A 192 14.63 -5.09 3.69
CA VAL A 192 14.16 -4.52 2.43
C VAL A 192 15.27 -3.67 1.83
N ASP A 193 15.83 -4.16 0.72
CA ASP A 193 16.75 -3.37 -0.09
C ASP A 193 15.96 -2.34 -0.90
N LEU A 194 16.28 -1.06 -0.71
CA LEU A 194 15.67 0.06 -1.41
C LEU A 194 16.61 0.70 -2.43
N THR A 195 17.77 0.09 -2.70
CA THR A 195 18.71 0.56 -3.73
C THR A 195 18.07 0.47 -5.12
N GLU A 196 18.31 1.48 -5.95
CA GLU A 196 17.57 1.74 -7.18
C GLU A 196 17.74 0.62 -8.22
N GLN A 197 16.61 0.18 -8.79
CA GLN A 197 16.55 -0.09 -10.22
C GLN A 197 16.58 1.27 -10.92
N ASP A 198 17.74 1.60 -11.50
CA ASP A 198 17.89 2.61 -12.56
C ASP A 198 17.23 2.13 -13.86
#